data_AF-A0A838UWB8-F1
#
_entry.id   AF-A0A838UWB8-F1
#
_cell.length_a   1.000
_cell.length_b   1.000
_cell.length_c   1.000
_cell.angle_alpha   90.00
_cell.angle_beta   90.00
_cell.angle_gamma   90.00
#
_symmetry.space_group_name_H-M   'P 1'
#
loop_
_entity.id
_entity.type
_entity.pdbx_description
1 polymer ?
#
loop_
_entity_poly.entity_id
_entity_poly.type
_entity_poly.pdbx_seq_one_letter_code
_entity_poly.pdbx_strand_id
1 'polypeptide(L)'
;MKRTTSAVDQLPHFLPMGDAALLVRWGDAIDLATNARVLALLAALDRQPIAGVIDLVPAYASLLVVFDPLRVAAAALRGGIGRRLARLAVSEPGVAESVVEIPVAYGGAAGPDLAAVAHELGITPAEVVRRHTATEYRVYFLGFIAGFPYLGCAAPTLEVARLATPRTQVPAGSVGLAGAQSGIYPQASPGGWRIIGRTTRRLFDPASDPPTLVQPGDRVRFTVRRGAAMPPTQETEAASVGLPPTGAVPWLRVVAVGPGATVQDGGRRGYGRYGVAASGAADREALCLGNALLGNPTDAAALELTLGGGIFAITAPCVI
;
A
#
# COMPACT_ATOMS: atom_id res chain seq x y z
N MET A 1 -0.44 -23.78 36.23
CA MET A 1 0.69 -23.49 35.32
C MET A 1 0.20 -23.52 33.87
N LYS A 2 -0.24 -22.38 33.34
CA LYS A 2 -0.47 -22.23 31.89
C LYS A 2 0.90 -22.02 31.26
N ARG A 3 1.34 -22.96 30.42
CA ARG A 3 2.56 -22.81 29.62
C ARG A 3 2.34 -21.61 28.69
N THR A 4 2.99 -20.49 28.99
CA THR A 4 3.28 -19.44 28.04
C THR A 4 4.23 -20.05 27.01
N THR A 5 3.68 -20.59 25.93
CA THR A 5 4.46 -20.91 24.74
C THR A 5 5.07 -19.60 24.29
N SER A 6 6.37 -19.46 24.51
CA SER A 6 7.17 -18.37 23.97
C SER A 6 6.80 -18.15 22.51
N ALA A 7 6.43 -16.91 22.14
CA ALA A 7 6.07 -16.54 20.77
C ALA A 7 7.24 -16.71 19.76
N VAL A 8 8.38 -17.27 20.20
CA VAL A 8 9.64 -17.41 19.46
C VAL A 8 9.64 -18.60 18.48
N ASP A 9 8.78 -19.61 18.65
CA ASP A 9 8.84 -20.89 17.90
C ASP A 9 7.65 -21.22 16.97
N GLN A 10 6.74 -20.29 16.69
CA GLN A 10 5.60 -20.60 15.81
C GLN A 10 6.00 -20.62 14.33
N LEU A 11 5.97 -21.81 13.74
CA LEU A 11 6.07 -22.00 12.29
C LEU A 11 4.85 -21.37 11.59
N PRO A 12 5.03 -20.71 10.43
CA PRO A 12 3.91 -20.15 9.71
C PRO A 12 3.03 -21.24 9.07
N HIS A 13 1.75 -20.94 8.96
CA HIS A 13 0.80 -21.68 8.15
C HIS A 13 0.85 -21.20 6.70
N PHE A 14 0.79 -22.14 5.76
CA PHE A 14 0.68 -21.88 4.34
C PHE A 14 -0.75 -22.13 3.90
N LEU A 15 -1.42 -21.09 3.39
CA LEU A 15 -2.82 -21.14 2.99
C LEU A 15 -2.92 -20.73 1.51
N PRO A 16 -3.54 -21.54 0.63
CA PRO A 16 -3.81 -21.11 -0.74
C PRO A 16 -4.81 -19.95 -0.73
N MET A 17 -4.62 -18.97 -1.61
CA MET A 17 -5.57 -17.89 -1.87
C MET A 17 -5.84 -17.80 -3.36
N GLY A 18 -6.86 -18.53 -3.81
CA GLY A 18 -7.10 -18.76 -5.23
C GLY A 18 -5.98 -19.60 -5.87
N ASP A 19 -5.90 -19.55 -7.20
CA ASP A 19 -5.02 -20.43 -7.99
C ASP A 19 -3.59 -19.88 -8.15
N ALA A 20 -3.40 -18.59 -7.88
CA ALA A 20 -2.17 -17.85 -8.19
C ALA A 20 -1.58 -17.09 -6.98
N ALA A 21 -2.01 -17.42 -5.75
CA ALA A 21 -1.42 -16.83 -4.56
C ALA A 21 -1.33 -17.81 -3.37
N LEU A 22 -0.30 -17.60 -2.55
CA LEU A 22 -0.03 -18.36 -1.34
C LEU A 22 0.18 -17.40 -0.17
N LEU A 23 -0.63 -17.53 0.88
CA LEU A 23 -0.52 -16.75 2.09
C LEU A 23 0.35 -17.50 3.11
N VAL A 24 1.41 -16.85 3.57
CA VAL A 24 2.27 -17.30 4.68
C VAL A 24 1.84 -16.54 5.92
N ARG A 25 1.27 -17.21 6.93
CA ARG A 25 0.65 -16.56 8.10
C ARG A 25 1.21 -17.10 9.41
N TRP A 26 1.62 -16.20 10.31
CA TRP A 26 2.14 -16.53 11.64
C TRP A 26 1.12 -16.37 12.76
N GLY A 27 0.03 -15.66 12.54
CA GLY A 27 -0.99 -15.47 13.57
C GLY A 27 -2.06 -14.46 13.17
N ASP A 28 -2.81 -14.03 14.19
CA ASP A 28 -4.04 -13.23 14.03
C ASP A 28 -3.95 -11.89 14.76
N ALA A 29 -2.93 -11.73 15.61
CA ALA A 29 -2.70 -10.55 16.41
C ALA A 29 -1.78 -9.54 15.71
N ILE A 30 -1.98 -8.26 16.03
CA ILE A 30 -1.03 -7.20 15.70
C ILE A 30 0.12 -7.29 16.72
N ASP A 31 1.26 -7.81 16.28
CA ASP A 31 2.44 -8.02 17.13
C ASP A 31 3.72 -7.67 16.37
N LEU A 32 4.59 -6.88 17.00
CA LEU A 32 5.84 -6.40 16.38
C LEU A 32 6.81 -7.54 16.08
N ALA A 33 6.93 -8.53 16.98
CA ALA A 33 7.83 -9.65 16.78
C ALA A 33 7.39 -10.53 15.60
N THR A 34 6.08 -10.72 15.47
CA THR A 34 5.47 -11.43 14.35
C THR A 34 5.65 -10.67 13.03
N ASN A 35 5.42 -9.36 13.02
CA ASN A 35 5.66 -8.53 11.83
C ASN A 35 7.15 -8.52 11.43
N ALA A 36 8.08 -8.52 12.39
CA ALA A 36 9.51 -8.63 12.09
C ALA A 36 9.84 -9.92 11.31
N ARG A 37 9.15 -11.04 11.58
CA ARG A 37 9.31 -12.29 10.80
C ARG A 37 8.76 -12.18 9.39
N VAL A 38 7.59 -11.54 9.23
CA VAL A 38 7.01 -11.24 7.92
C VAL A 38 8.01 -10.45 7.07
N LEU A 39 8.58 -9.39 7.64
CA LEU A 39 9.54 -8.52 6.96
C LEU A 39 10.88 -9.20 6.72
N ALA A 40 11.32 -10.08 7.63
CA ALA A 40 12.51 -10.92 7.40
C ALA A 40 12.31 -11.87 6.21
N LEU A 41 11.12 -12.48 6.07
CA LEU A 41 10.81 -13.31 4.90
C LEU A 41 10.73 -12.46 3.63
N LEU A 42 10.10 -11.29 3.67
CA LEU A 42 10.06 -10.35 2.54
C LEU A 42 11.48 -10.03 2.06
N ALA A 43 12.37 -9.60 2.97
CA ALA A 43 13.76 -9.29 2.67
C ALA A 43 14.54 -10.51 2.14
N ALA A 44 14.24 -11.73 2.62
CA ALA A 44 14.85 -12.95 2.11
C ALA A 44 14.43 -13.27 0.67
N LEU A 45 13.16 -13.03 0.34
CA LEU A 45 12.62 -13.23 -1.00
C LEU A 45 13.08 -12.15 -1.97
N ASP A 46 13.29 -10.92 -1.51
CA ASP A 46 13.91 -9.86 -2.31
C ASP A 46 15.39 -10.16 -2.60
N ARG A 47 16.15 -10.63 -1.60
CA ARG A 47 17.56 -11.02 -1.77
C ARG A 47 17.75 -12.25 -2.67
N GLN A 48 16.84 -13.21 -2.58
CA GLN A 48 16.89 -14.47 -3.35
C GLN A 48 15.54 -14.82 -3.97
N PRO A 49 15.15 -14.11 -5.06
CA PRO A 49 13.85 -14.28 -5.70
C PRO A 49 13.58 -15.72 -6.12
N ILE A 50 12.32 -16.10 -6.06
CA ILE A 50 11.84 -17.37 -6.63
C ILE A 50 11.28 -17.07 -8.02
N ALA A 51 11.83 -17.71 -9.05
CA ALA A 51 11.30 -17.59 -10.40
C ALA A 51 9.81 -17.92 -10.44
N GLY A 52 9.01 -17.06 -11.07
CA GLY A 52 7.55 -17.18 -11.11
C GLY A 52 6.81 -16.41 -10.02
N VAL A 53 7.47 -15.89 -8.98
CA VAL A 53 6.85 -14.92 -8.06
C VAL A 53 6.64 -13.59 -8.78
N ILE A 54 5.44 -13.03 -8.68
CA ILE A 54 5.00 -11.79 -9.32
C ILE A 54 4.98 -10.64 -8.32
N ASP A 55 4.46 -10.88 -7.11
CA ASP A 55 4.31 -9.85 -6.09
C ASP A 55 4.42 -10.43 -4.67
N LEU A 56 4.83 -9.58 -3.73
CA LEU A 56 5.01 -9.89 -2.32
C LEU A 56 4.32 -8.80 -1.53
N VAL A 57 3.23 -9.13 -0.82
CA VAL A 57 2.41 -8.15 -0.11
C VAL A 57 2.43 -8.45 1.40
N PRO A 58 3.26 -7.75 2.19
CA PRO A 58 3.29 -7.92 3.64
C PRO A 58 2.03 -7.32 4.28
N ALA A 59 1.63 -7.90 5.40
CA ALA A 59 0.61 -7.38 6.31
C ALA A 59 1.09 -7.51 7.77
N TYR A 60 0.20 -7.38 8.75
CA TYR A 60 0.56 -7.49 10.17
C TYR A 60 1.31 -8.79 10.51
N ALA A 61 0.69 -9.93 10.22
CA ALA A 61 1.17 -11.26 10.62
C ALA A 61 1.23 -12.24 9.44
N SER A 62 1.22 -11.73 8.21
CA SER A 62 1.25 -12.54 7.01
C SER A 62 1.98 -11.88 5.85
N LEU A 63 2.46 -12.72 4.92
CA LEU A 63 2.98 -12.32 3.61
C LEU A 63 2.17 -13.05 2.54
N LEU A 64 1.48 -12.30 1.68
CA LEU A 64 0.87 -12.85 0.47
C LEU A 64 1.94 -12.91 -0.63
N VAL A 65 2.10 -14.10 -1.21
CA VAL A 65 3.00 -14.33 -2.34
C VAL A 65 2.15 -14.61 -3.57
N VAL A 66 2.11 -13.67 -4.50
CA VAL A 66 1.42 -13.82 -5.80
C VAL A 66 2.42 -14.42 -6.78
N PHE A 67 2.01 -15.42 -7.55
CA PHE A 67 2.88 -16.15 -8.46
C PHE A 67 2.17 -16.54 -9.75
N ASP A 68 2.97 -16.83 -10.77
CA ASP A 68 2.51 -17.35 -12.05
C ASP A 68 2.45 -18.89 -11.98
N PRO A 69 1.25 -19.51 -11.96
CA PRO A 69 1.11 -20.95 -11.87
C PRO A 69 1.65 -21.70 -13.10
N LEU A 70 1.82 -21.03 -14.24
CA LEU A 70 2.43 -21.60 -15.44
C LEU A 70 3.97 -21.65 -15.33
N ARG A 71 4.56 -20.86 -14.42
CA ARG A 71 6.01 -20.81 -14.20
C ARG A 71 6.45 -21.56 -12.95
N VAL A 72 5.61 -21.62 -11.92
CA VAL A 72 5.93 -22.31 -10.66
C VAL A 72 4.68 -22.94 -10.04
N ALA A 73 4.76 -24.23 -9.75
CA ALA A 73 3.71 -24.93 -9.02
C ALA A 73 3.69 -24.48 -7.54
N ALA A 74 2.48 -24.36 -6.97
CA ALA A 74 2.30 -23.92 -5.58
C ALA A 74 3.09 -24.75 -4.56
N ALA A 75 3.18 -26.08 -4.76
CA ALA A 75 3.97 -26.96 -3.89
C ALA A 75 5.47 -26.65 -3.94
N ALA A 76 6.02 -26.39 -5.14
CA ALA A 76 7.41 -26.02 -5.33
C ALA A 76 7.70 -24.64 -4.72
N LEU A 77 6.78 -23.69 -4.88
CA LEU A 77 6.86 -22.36 -4.26
C LEU A 77 6.87 -22.48 -2.73
N ARG A 78 5.94 -23.24 -2.13
CA ARG A 78 5.89 -23.51 -0.69
C ARG A 78 7.21 -24.09 -0.18
N GLY A 79 7.74 -25.12 -0.84
CA GLY A 79 9.03 -25.71 -0.48
C GLY A 79 10.17 -24.71 -0.62
N GLY A 80 10.13 -23.87 -1.66
CA GLY A 80 11.05 -22.76 -1.86
C GLY A 80 11.04 -21.77 -0.71
N ILE A 81 9.88 -21.29 -0.29
CA ILE A 81 9.70 -20.38 0.84
C ILE A 81 10.14 -21.04 2.16
N GLY A 82 9.75 -22.30 2.39
CA GLY A 82 10.16 -23.08 3.56
C GLY A 82 11.68 -23.15 3.73
N ARG A 83 12.43 -23.32 2.62
CA ARG A 83 13.91 -23.29 2.67
C ARG A 83 14.48 -21.92 3.04
N ARG A 84 13.84 -20.81 2.66
CA ARG A 84 14.27 -19.46 3.08
C ARG A 84 13.98 -19.27 4.56
N LEU A 85 12.78 -19.65 5.01
CA LEU A 85 12.39 -19.60 6.42
C LEU A 85 13.36 -20.39 7.31
N ALA A 86 13.75 -21.59 6.91
CA ALA A 86 14.70 -22.41 7.68
C ALA A 86 16.11 -21.80 7.78
N ARG A 87 16.47 -20.87 6.89
CA ARG A 87 17.75 -20.17 6.89
C ARG A 87 17.69 -18.82 7.61
N LEU A 88 16.50 -18.29 7.90
CA LEU A 88 16.36 -17.06 8.66
C LEU A 88 16.75 -17.34 10.10
N ALA A 89 17.95 -16.92 10.48
CA ALA A 89 18.32 -16.85 11.89
C ALA A 89 17.40 -15.84 12.58
N VAL A 90 16.99 -16.14 13.82
CA VAL A 90 16.05 -15.37 14.66
C VAL A 90 16.53 -13.92 14.96
N SER A 91 17.69 -13.51 14.44
CA SER A 91 18.34 -12.24 14.79
C SER A 91 19.01 -11.51 13.62
N GLU A 92 18.72 -11.83 12.36
CA GLU A 92 19.12 -10.89 11.30
C GLU A 92 18.26 -9.62 11.42
N PRO A 93 18.86 -8.42 11.61
CA PRO A 93 18.11 -7.18 11.54
C PRO A 93 17.53 -7.07 10.13
N GLY A 94 16.23 -7.30 10.02
CA GLY A 94 15.50 -7.25 8.75
C GLY A 94 15.33 -5.81 8.32
N VAL A 95 15.87 -5.47 7.14
CA VAL A 95 15.75 -4.18 6.44
C VAL A 95 16.35 -3.00 7.24
N ALA A 96 17.00 -2.06 6.56
CA ALA A 96 17.50 -0.85 7.20
C ALA A 96 16.32 -0.09 7.84
N GLU A 97 16.26 -0.05 9.17
CA GLU A 97 15.22 0.67 9.90
C GLU A 97 15.54 2.17 9.86
N SER A 98 15.03 2.87 8.86
CA SER A 98 15.13 4.32 8.82
C SER A 98 14.13 4.93 9.80
N VAL A 99 14.51 6.03 10.45
CA VAL A 99 13.58 6.82 11.25
C VAL A 99 13.12 8.00 10.40
N VAL A 100 11.85 7.99 10.02
CA VAL A 100 11.22 9.03 9.22
C VAL A 100 10.43 9.98 10.12
N GLU A 101 10.87 11.24 10.17
CA GLU A 101 10.15 12.28 10.89
C GLU A 101 9.00 12.86 10.05
N ILE A 102 7.83 12.98 10.68
CA ILE A 102 6.61 13.49 10.06
C ILE A 102 6.09 14.68 10.88
N PRO A 103 6.29 15.92 10.41
CA PRO A 103 5.73 17.10 11.04
C PRO A 103 4.21 17.16 10.85
N VAL A 104 3.48 17.36 11.95
CA VAL A 104 2.01 17.38 11.98
C VAL A 104 1.52 18.68 12.61
N ALA A 105 0.60 19.37 11.95
CA ALA A 105 -0.20 20.39 12.63
C ALA A 105 -1.42 19.71 13.27
N TYR A 106 -1.49 19.75 14.59
CA TYR A 106 -2.54 19.11 15.37
C TYR A 106 -3.71 20.05 15.62
N GLY A 107 -4.91 19.47 15.75
CA GLY A 107 -6.11 20.20 16.16
C GLY A 107 -6.67 21.17 15.11
N GLY A 108 -7.68 21.94 15.53
CA GLY A 108 -8.39 22.89 14.66
C GLY A 108 -8.94 22.22 13.41
N ALA A 109 -8.87 22.91 12.27
CA ALA A 109 -9.30 22.36 10.98
C ALA A 109 -8.41 21.19 10.49
N ALA A 110 -7.17 21.09 10.94
CA ALA A 110 -6.25 20.01 10.57
C ALA A 110 -6.52 18.72 11.34
N GLY A 111 -7.07 18.83 12.56
CA GLY A 111 -7.36 17.72 13.47
C GLY A 111 -8.69 17.90 14.18
N PRO A 112 -9.82 17.80 13.47
CA PRO A 112 -11.15 18.10 14.02
C PRO A 112 -11.56 17.17 15.17
N ASP A 113 -10.98 15.96 15.25
CA ASP A 113 -11.32 14.97 16.29
C ASP A 113 -10.42 15.06 17.52
N LEU A 114 -9.40 15.92 17.55
CA LEU A 114 -8.43 15.94 18.64
C LEU A 114 -9.08 16.18 20.01
N ALA A 115 -10.03 17.11 20.09
CA ALA A 115 -10.75 17.40 21.33
C ALA A 115 -11.64 16.23 21.77
N ALA A 116 -12.31 15.58 20.82
CA ALA A 116 -13.16 14.42 21.11
C ALA A 116 -12.33 13.21 21.58
N VAL A 117 -11.18 12.96 20.95
CA VAL A 117 -10.20 11.94 21.36
C VAL A 117 -9.71 12.20 22.77
N ALA A 118 -9.34 13.44 23.08
CA ALA A 118 -8.90 13.82 24.42
C ALA A 118 -9.97 13.57 25.48
N HIS A 119 -11.22 13.94 25.18
CA HIS A 119 -12.37 13.70 26.03
C HIS A 119 -12.64 12.20 26.26
N GLU A 120 -12.62 11.38 25.21
CA GLU A 120 -12.79 9.91 25.29
C GLU A 120 -11.73 9.26 26.19
N LEU A 121 -10.50 9.77 26.14
CA LEU A 121 -9.37 9.27 26.93
C LEU A 121 -9.25 9.89 28.34
N GLY A 122 -10.11 10.85 28.69
CA GLY A 122 -10.04 11.55 29.98
C GLY A 122 -8.77 12.39 30.17
N ILE A 123 -8.17 12.90 29.10
CA ILE A 123 -6.93 13.69 29.10
C ILE A 123 -7.11 15.00 28.33
N THR A 124 -6.10 15.88 28.34
CA THR A 124 -6.13 17.13 27.56
C THR A 124 -5.72 16.90 26.11
N PRO A 125 -6.16 17.75 25.16
CA PRO A 125 -5.64 17.73 23.78
C PRO A 125 -4.11 17.80 23.70
N ALA A 126 -3.49 18.61 24.56
CA ALA A 126 -2.04 18.71 24.65
C ALA A 126 -1.37 17.39 25.07
N GLU A 127 -2.01 16.63 25.98
CA GLU A 127 -1.54 15.33 26.41
C GLU A 127 -1.68 14.27 25.30
N VAL A 128 -2.74 14.32 24.49
CA VAL A 128 -2.86 13.48 23.28
C VAL A 128 -1.68 13.74 22.34
N VAL A 129 -1.42 15.01 22.04
CA VAL A 129 -0.29 15.41 21.17
C VAL A 129 1.03 14.93 21.75
N ARG A 130 1.27 15.16 23.04
CA ARG A 130 2.50 14.75 23.73
C ARG A 130 2.73 13.23 23.61
N ARG A 131 1.71 12.42 23.89
CA ARG A 131 1.77 10.95 23.78
C ARG A 131 2.01 10.51 22.34
N HIS A 132 1.30 11.10 21.38
CA HIS A 132 1.46 10.78 19.97
C HIS A 132 2.87 11.10 19.46
N THR A 133 3.46 12.24 19.84
CA THR A 133 4.81 12.62 19.41
C THR A 133 5.93 11.93 20.17
N ALA A 134 5.67 11.47 21.40
CA ALA A 134 6.64 10.72 22.20
C ALA A 134 6.69 9.22 21.83
N THR A 135 5.69 8.75 21.09
CA THR A 135 5.62 7.35 20.64
C THR A 135 6.42 7.18 19.37
N GLU A 136 7.28 6.16 19.37
CA GLU A 136 7.91 5.68 18.15
C GLU A 136 7.02 4.60 17.53
N TYR A 137 6.61 4.82 16.30
CA TYR A 137 5.75 3.90 15.57
C TYR A 137 6.56 3.07 14.58
N ARG A 138 6.16 1.83 14.36
CA ARG A 138 6.63 0.99 13.26
C ARG A 138 5.59 0.94 12.16
N VAL A 139 6.02 1.01 10.91
CA VAL A 139 5.18 0.71 9.74
C VAL A 139 5.03 -0.81 9.63
N TYR A 140 3.84 -1.32 9.92
CA TYR A 140 3.56 -2.76 9.76
C TYR A 140 3.49 -3.17 8.29
N PHE A 141 2.71 -2.41 7.52
CA PHE A 141 2.57 -2.55 6.07
C PHE A 141 1.95 -1.28 5.48
N LEU A 142 1.92 -1.20 4.14
CA LEU A 142 1.25 -0.16 3.38
C LEU A 142 0.06 -0.77 2.61
N GLY A 143 -1.12 -0.15 2.68
CA GLY A 143 -2.33 -0.74 2.07
C GLY A 143 -3.57 0.11 2.32
N PHE A 144 -4.77 -0.40 2.00
CA PHE A 144 -6.03 0.37 1.88
C PHE A 144 -6.06 1.29 0.66
N ILE A 145 -5.08 2.19 0.54
CA ILE A 145 -4.78 3.00 -0.65
C ILE A 145 -3.27 3.14 -0.80
N ALA A 146 -2.80 3.43 -2.02
CA ALA A 146 -1.37 3.52 -2.32
C ALA A 146 -0.63 4.47 -1.35
N GLY A 147 0.35 3.92 -0.64
CA GLY A 147 1.21 4.60 0.33
C GLY A 147 0.62 4.84 1.72
N PHE A 148 -0.58 4.35 2.05
CA PHE A 148 -1.17 4.56 3.38
C PHE A 148 -0.47 3.64 4.39
N PRO A 149 0.23 4.18 5.41
CA PRO A 149 0.94 3.37 6.38
C PRO A 149 0.04 2.99 7.56
N TYR A 150 0.01 1.69 7.88
CA TYR A 150 -0.55 1.21 9.14
C TYR A 150 0.55 1.20 10.20
N LEU A 151 0.45 2.14 11.13
CA LEU A 151 1.46 2.38 12.16
C LEU A 151 0.99 1.79 13.49
N GLY A 152 1.92 1.21 14.25
CA GLY A 152 1.65 0.87 15.65
C GLY A 152 2.94 0.78 16.47
N CYS A 153 2.81 0.48 17.75
CA CYS A 153 3.94 0.49 18.69
C CYS A 153 3.79 -0.64 19.72
N ALA A 154 4.85 -0.91 20.47
CA ALA A 154 4.88 -2.00 21.45
C ALA A 154 3.97 -1.75 22.66
N ALA A 155 3.85 -0.48 23.06
CA ALA A 155 3.09 -0.05 24.24
C ALA A 155 2.17 1.11 23.83
N PRO A 156 0.99 0.84 23.26
CA PRO A 156 0.08 1.87 22.81
C PRO A 156 -0.43 2.70 23.99
N THR A 157 -0.25 4.02 23.89
CA THR A 157 -0.68 4.99 24.91
C THR A 157 -1.95 5.76 24.52
N LEU A 158 -2.39 5.57 23.27
CA LEU A 158 -3.56 6.18 22.66
C LEU A 158 -4.34 5.05 21.98
N GLU A 159 -5.47 4.70 22.57
CA GLU A 159 -6.40 3.70 22.01
C GLU A 159 -7.81 4.29 21.99
N VAL A 160 -8.33 4.52 20.79
CA VAL A 160 -9.65 5.15 20.60
C VAL A 160 -10.43 4.45 19.51
N ALA A 161 -11.75 4.37 19.68
CA ALA A 161 -12.59 3.74 18.69
C ALA A 161 -12.63 4.58 17.39
N ARG A 162 -12.72 3.88 16.25
CA ARG A 162 -13.09 4.49 14.98
C ARG A 162 -14.48 5.14 15.08
N LEU A 163 -14.73 6.14 14.24
CA LEU A 163 -16.06 6.70 14.08
C LEU A 163 -17.06 5.61 13.68
N ALA A 164 -18.27 5.68 14.24
CA ALA A 164 -19.37 4.78 13.89
C ALA A 164 -19.77 4.93 12.41
N THR A 165 -19.82 6.17 11.93
CA THR A 165 -20.07 6.51 10.52
C THR A 165 -18.80 7.11 9.92
N PRO A 166 -18.18 6.45 8.93
CA PRO A 166 -17.03 7.01 8.22
C PRO A 166 -17.35 8.34 7.53
N ARG A 167 -16.36 9.23 7.45
CA ARG A 167 -16.45 10.42 6.60
C ARG A 167 -16.42 10.00 5.14
N THR A 168 -17.20 10.69 4.31
CA THR A 168 -17.16 10.54 2.85
C THR A 168 -15.84 11.01 2.27
N GLN A 169 -15.20 12.01 2.90
CA GLN A 169 -13.92 12.53 2.47
C GLN A 169 -13.06 12.92 3.68
N VAL A 170 -11.87 12.34 3.75
CA VAL A 170 -10.78 12.71 4.65
C VAL A 170 -9.68 13.34 3.77
N PRO A 171 -9.19 14.55 4.08
CA PRO A 171 -8.16 15.20 3.27
C PRO A 171 -6.85 14.43 3.18
N ALA A 172 -6.11 14.62 2.08
CA ALA A 172 -4.74 14.14 1.96
C ALA A 172 -3.85 14.73 3.07
N GLY A 173 -2.89 13.92 3.55
CA GLY A 173 -1.99 14.22 4.66
C GLY A 173 -2.63 14.10 6.05
N SER A 174 -3.93 13.82 6.18
CA SER A 174 -4.59 13.67 7.48
C SER A 174 -3.95 12.52 8.28
N VAL A 175 -3.69 12.80 9.55
CA VAL A 175 -3.16 11.84 10.53
C VAL A 175 -4.29 11.40 11.42
N GLY A 176 -4.55 10.09 11.44
CA GLY A 176 -5.68 9.49 12.14
C GLY A 176 -5.27 8.50 13.22
N LEU A 177 -6.16 8.28 14.17
CA LEU A 177 -6.10 7.18 15.16
C LEU A 177 -7.30 6.23 15.00
N ALA A 178 -7.07 4.93 15.15
CA ALA A 178 -8.11 3.92 15.24
C ALA A 178 -7.60 2.68 15.99
N GLY A 179 -8.30 2.27 17.05
CA GLY A 179 -7.76 1.32 18.01
C GLY A 179 -6.41 1.80 18.54
N ALA A 180 -5.46 0.89 18.69
CA ALA A 180 -4.08 1.16 19.10
C ALA A 180 -3.17 1.68 17.96
N GLN A 181 -3.74 2.11 16.82
CA GLN A 181 -2.99 2.41 15.60
C GLN A 181 -3.03 3.89 15.22
N SER A 182 -1.98 4.32 14.54
CA SER A 182 -1.91 5.60 13.82
C SER A 182 -1.76 5.34 12.32
N GLY A 183 -2.12 6.32 11.50
CA GLY A 183 -2.12 6.18 10.05
C GLY A 183 -2.19 7.54 9.37
N ILE A 184 -1.74 7.59 8.12
CA ILE A 184 -1.64 8.85 7.37
C ILE A 184 -2.28 8.65 6.00
N TYR A 185 -3.31 9.43 5.71
CA TYR A 185 -4.03 9.38 4.44
C TYR A 185 -3.15 10.02 3.34
N PRO A 186 -2.62 9.28 2.35
CA PRO A 186 -1.75 9.83 1.31
C PRO A 186 -2.50 10.72 0.32
N GLN A 187 -3.78 10.44 0.14
CA GLN A 187 -4.69 11.12 -0.77
C GLN A 187 -6.09 11.22 -0.15
N ALA A 188 -6.93 12.08 -0.73
CA ALA A 188 -8.29 12.24 -0.25
C ALA A 188 -9.11 10.96 -0.47
N SER A 189 -9.74 10.45 0.59
CA SER A 189 -10.52 9.21 0.54
C SER A 189 -11.54 9.14 1.67
N PRO A 190 -12.59 8.31 1.57
CA PRO A 190 -13.47 8.03 2.70
C PRO A 190 -12.70 7.39 3.87
N GLY A 191 -13.08 7.69 5.11
CA GLY A 191 -12.34 7.17 6.26
C GLY A 191 -13.05 7.36 7.60
N GLY A 192 -12.95 6.35 8.47
CA GLY A 192 -13.54 6.35 9.82
C GLY A 192 -12.56 6.61 10.95
N TRP A 193 -11.30 6.92 10.67
CA TRP A 193 -10.30 7.17 11.72
C TRP A 193 -10.51 8.53 12.36
N ARG A 194 -10.17 8.66 13.66
CA ARG A 194 -10.20 9.92 14.39
C ARG A 194 -9.06 10.81 13.93
N ILE A 195 -9.36 11.90 13.21
CA ILE A 195 -8.37 12.78 12.62
C ILE A 195 -7.87 13.80 13.65
N ILE A 196 -6.62 13.65 14.07
CA ILE A 196 -6.00 14.46 15.14
C ILE A 196 -5.07 15.56 14.62
N GLY A 197 -4.69 15.49 13.34
CA GLY A 197 -3.84 16.49 12.72
C GLY A 197 -3.61 16.22 11.23
N ARG A 198 -2.75 17.03 10.60
CA ARG A 198 -2.39 16.90 9.17
C ARG A 198 -0.91 17.18 8.94
N THR A 199 -0.28 16.43 8.04
CA THR A 199 1.07 16.68 7.53
C THR A 199 1.04 17.23 6.09
N THR A 200 2.10 17.93 5.71
CA THR A 200 2.34 18.37 4.31
C THR A 200 3.35 17.49 3.58
N ARG A 201 3.85 16.43 4.24
CA ARG A 201 4.72 15.45 3.59
C ARG A 201 3.92 14.73 2.51
N ARG A 202 4.54 14.49 1.35
CA ARG A 202 3.98 13.63 0.29
C ARG A 202 4.32 12.18 0.63
N LEU A 203 3.28 11.37 0.91
CA LEU A 203 3.46 9.96 1.35
C LEU A 203 3.63 9.01 0.16
N PHE A 204 3.05 9.37 -0.98
CA PHE A 204 3.09 8.60 -2.21
C PHE A 204 3.40 9.51 -3.39
N ASP A 205 4.36 9.10 -4.21
CA ASP A 205 4.76 9.75 -5.45
C ASP A 205 5.00 8.68 -6.53
N PRO A 206 4.12 8.56 -7.54
CA PRO A 206 4.27 7.56 -8.59
C PRO A 206 5.49 7.80 -9.50
N ALA A 207 6.11 8.99 -9.46
CA ALA A 207 7.31 9.31 -10.22
C ALA A 207 8.63 8.94 -9.48
N SER A 208 8.54 8.52 -8.21
CA SER A 208 9.69 8.15 -7.38
C SER A 208 9.88 6.63 -7.30
N ASP A 209 11.12 6.19 -7.06
CA ASP A 209 11.46 4.79 -6.77
C ASP A 209 12.33 4.68 -5.49
N PRO A 210 11.79 4.11 -4.38
CA PRO A 210 10.44 3.59 -4.23
C PRO A 210 9.36 4.70 -4.23
N PRO A 211 8.10 4.40 -4.57
CA PRO A 211 7.05 5.41 -4.72
C PRO A 211 6.44 5.88 -3.39
N THR A 212 6.95 5.41 -2.25
CA THR A 212 6.42 5.74 -0.92
C THR A 212 7.49 6.35 -0.03
N LEU A 213 7.11 7.36 0.76
CA LEU A 213 8.00 8.04 1.71
C LEU A 213 8.52 7.11 2.81
N VAL A 214 7.70 6.15 3.21
CA VAL A 214 8.01 5.14 4.24
C VAL A 214 7.84 3.76 3.65
N GLN A 215 8.56 2.79 4.21
CA GLN A 215 8.60 1.39 3.82
C GLN A 215 8.09 0.49 4.96
N PRO A 216 7.52 -0.69 4.67
CA PRO A 216 7.26 -1.69 5.69
C PRO A 216 8.52 -1.99 6.52
N GLY A 217 8.44 -1.80 7.84
CA GLY A 217 9.56 -1.93 8.77
C GLY A 217 10.19 -0.62 9.23
N ASP A 218 9.98 0.49 8.51
CA ASP A 218 10.48 1.80 8.94
C ASP A 218 9.89 2.22 10.29
N ARG A 219 10.63 3.09 10.99
CA ARG A 219 10.17 3.77 12.19
C ARG A 219 9.67 5.16 11.82
N VAL A 220 8.51 5.54 12.34
CA VAL A 220 7.91 6.87 12.16
C VAL A 220 7.89 7.59 13.49
N ARG A 221 8.43 8.81 13.50
CA ARG A 221 8.33 9.73 14.63
C ARG A 221 7.55 10.96 14.22
N PHE A 222 6.41 11.18 14.88
CA PHE A 222 5.63 12.38 14.66
C PHE A 222 6.22 13.55 15.43
N THR A 223 6.33 14.70 14.78
CA THR A 223 6.78 15.95 15.41
C THR A 223 5.70 17.03 15.28
N VAL A 224 5.70 18.00 16.19
CA VAL A 224 4.79 19.14 16.08
C VAL A 224 5.33 20.08 15.00
N ARG A 225 4.52 20.32 13.96
CA ARG A 225 4.86 21.31 12.94
C ARG A 225 4.82 22.70 13.56
N ARG A 226 5.92 23.44 13.45
CA ARG A 226 6.00 24.88 13.77
C ARG A 226 5.93 25.66 12.46
N GLY A 227 5.19 26.78 12.43
CA GLY A 227 5.13 27.68 11.28
C GLY A 227 3.71 28.02 10.82
N ALA A 228 3.61 28.57 9.60
CA ALA A 228 2.38 29.09 9.02
C ALA A 228 1.22 28.09 8.99
N ALA A 229 0.01 28.62 8.85
CA ALA A 229 -1.22 27.85 8.76
C ALA A 229 -1.10 26.70 7.75
N MET A 230 -1.85 25.63 8.01
CA MET A 230 -1.87 24.49 7.12
C MET A 230 -2.37 24.95 5.73
N PRO A 231 -1.59 24.75 4.65
CA PRO A 231 -2.07 25.13 3.32
C PRO A 231 -3.37 24.38 3.00
N PRO A 232 -4.27 24.95 2.19
CA PRO A 232 -5.45 24.23 1.73
C PRO A 232 -5.05 22.90 1.10
N THR A 233 -5.95 21.93 1.16
CA THR A 233 -5.70 20.61 0.55
C THR A 233 -5.45 20.84 -0.93
N GLN A 234 -4.24 20.58 -1.40
CA GLN A 234 -4.01 20.48 -2.84
C GLN A 234 -4.69 19.19 -3.27
N GLU A 235 -5.75 19.31 -4.07
CA GLU A 235 -6.23 18.18 -4.84
C GLU A 235 -5.01 17.64 -5.59
N THR A 236 -4.78 16.34 -5.48
CA THR A 236 -3.76 15.70 -6.30
C THR A 236 -4.19 15.94 -7.72
N GLU A 237 -3.56 16.89 -8.41
CA GLU A 237 -3.69 17.00 -9.87
C GLU A 237 -3.53 15.59 -10.39
N ALA A 238 -4.55 15.09 -11.09
CA ALA A 238 -4.46 13.79 -11.76
C ALA A 238 -3.11 13.78 -12.46
N ALA A 239 -2.27 12.79 -12.13
CA ALA A 239 -0.93 12.68 -12.68
C ALA A 239 -1.04 12.99 -14.17
N SER A 240 -0.41 14.09 -14.59
CA SER A 240 -0.56 14.56 -15.96
C SER A 240 -0.20 13.39 -16.85
N VAL A 241 -1.17 12.92 -17.64
CA VAL A 241 -0.91 11.94 -18.68
C VAL A 241 0.23 12.57 -19.49
N GLY A 242 1.41 11.92 -19.44
CA GLY A 242 2.61 12.48 -20.05
C GLY A 242 2.27 12.94 -21.46
N LEU A 243 2.70 14.16 -21.82
CA LEU A 243 2.55 14.63 -23.19
C LEU A 243 3.15 13.57 -24.11
N PRO A 244 2.49 13.24 -25.23
CA PRO A 244 3.07 12.30 -26.19
C PRO A 244 4.47 12.80 -26.56
N PRO A 245 5.44 11.88 -26.78
CA PRO A 245 6.80 12.27 -27.10
C PRO A 245 6.83 13.26 -28.26
N THR A 246 7.70 14.26 -28.17
CA THR A 246 7.84 15.30 -29.20
C THR A 246 8.08 14.65 -30.57
N GLY A 247 7.21 14.91 -31.54
CA GLY A 247 7.26 14.31 -32.88
C GLY A 247 6.36 13.08 -33.08
N ALA A 248 5.61 12.65 -32.07
CA ALA A 248 4.59 11.62 -32.23
C ALA A 248 3.49 12.11 -33.20
N VAL A 249 3.27 11.36 -34.28
CA VAL A 249 2.17 11.62 -35.22
C VAL A 249 0.92 10.91 -34.69
N PRO A 250 -0.16 11.63 -34.34
CA PRO A 250 -1.39 11.00 -33.90
C PRO A 250 -1.98 10.19 -35.06
N TRP A 251 -2.26 8.90 -34.81
CA TRP A 251 -2.82 7.97 -35.80
C TRP A 251 -4.27 7.56 -35.50
N LEU A 252 -4.73 7.77 -34.26
CA LEU A 252 -6.09 7.50 -33.81
C LEU A 252 -6.61 8.66 -32.97
N ARG A 253 -7.84 9.07 -33.24
CA ARG A 253 -8.57 10.11 -32.51
C ARG A 253 -9.83 9.50 -31.89
N VAL A 254 -9.99 9.66 -30.59
CA VAL A 254 -11.20 9.26 -29.87
C VAL A 254 -12.31 10.28 -30.16
N VAL A 255 -13.39 9.86 -30.83
CA VAL A 255 -14.55 10.71 -31.10
C VAL A 255 -15.58 10.57 -29.98
N ALA A 256 -15.86 9.34 -29.56
CA ALA A 256 -16.75 9.03 -28.45
C ALA A 256 -16.40 7.66 -27.86
N VAL A 257 -16.61 7.47 -26.56
CA VAL A 257 -16.44 6.19 -25.87
C VAL A 257 -17.52 6.00 -24.83
N GLY A 258 -17.87 4.74 -24.56
CA GLY A 258 -18.68 4.36 -23.40
C GLY A 258 -17.93 4.53 -22.07
N PRO A 259 -18.65 4.47 -20.93
CA PRO A 259 -18.04 4.44 -19.61
C PRO A 259 -17.00 3.32 -19.46
N GLY A 260 -15.94 3.57 -18.67
CA GLY A 260 -14.91 2.55 -18.42
C GLY A 260 -14.01 2.26 -19.61
N ALA A 261 -13.98 3.13 -20.63
CA ALA A 261 -12.94 3.11 -21.65
C ALA A 261 -11.60 3.55 -21.04
N THR A 262 -10.63 2.65 -21.03
CA THR A 262 -9.32 2.88 -20.41
C THR A 262 -8.19 2.38 -21.31
N VAL A 263 -6.98 2.87 -21.07
CA VAL A 263 -5.77 2.27 -21.63
C VAL A 263 -5.23 1.29 -20.59
N GLN A 264 -5.14 0.01 -20.94
CA GLN A 264 -4.67 -1.05 -20.05
C GLN A 264 -3.50 -1.79 -20.69
N ASP A 265 -2.55 -2.20 -19.87
CA ASP A 265 -1.41 -3.03 -20.23
C ASP A 265 -1.43 -4.35 -19.41
N GLY A 266 -0.28 -5.02 -19.31
CA GLY A 266 -0.11 -6.22 -18.50
C GLY A 266 -0.23 -6.03 -16.97
N GLY A 267 -0.46 -4.81 -16.50
CA GLY A 267 -0.61 -4.45 -15.09
C GLY A 267 0.72 -4.17 -14.37
N ARG A 268 0.60 -3.66 -13.15
CA ARG A 268 1.70 -3.29 -12.26
C ARG A 268 2.09 -4.49 -11.40
N ARG A 269 3.33 -4.94 -11.53
CA ARG A 269 3.90 -6.08 -10.81
C ARG A 269 4.89 -5.60 -9.75
N GLY A 270 4.87 -6.21 -8.57
CA GLY A 270 5.81 -5.89 -7.48
C GLY A 270 5.47 -4.64 -6.68
N TYR A 271 4.38 -3.94 -7.01
CA TYR A 271 3.95 -2.72 -6.32
C TYR A 271 2.89 -2.96 -5.24
N GLY A 272 2.39 -4.19 -5.09
CA GLY A 272 1.38 -4.53 -4.07
C GLY A 272 1.83 -4.22 -2.65
N ARG A 273 3.14 -4.35 -2.35
CA ARG A 273 3.75 -3.95 -1.07
C ARG A 273 3.61 -2.47 -0.72
N TYR A 274 3.32 -1.62 -1.70
CA TYR A 274 3.09 -0.18 -1.53
C TYR A 274 1.59 0.18 -1.49
N GLY A 275 0.70 -0.81 -1.50
CA GLY A 275 -0.74 -0.60 -1.59
C GLY A 275 -1.24 -0.18 -2.98
N VAL A 276 -0.42 -0.36 -4.03
CA VAL A 276 -0.80 -0.09 -5.42
C VAL A 276 -1.52 -1.31 -5.99
N ALA A 277 -2.69 -1.11 -6.59
CA ALA A 277 -3.44 -2.17 -7.23
C ALA A 277 -2.73 -2.69 -8.49
N ALA A 278 -2.90 -3.98 -8.77
CA ALA A 278 -2.32 -4.64 -9.95
C ALA A 278 -2.76 -3.96 -11.26
N SER A 279 -4.00 -3.47 -11.38
CA SER A 279 -4.52 -2.90 -12.63
C SER A 279 -4.34 -3.89 -13.79
N GLY A 280 -4.11 -3.39 -15.01
CA GLY A 280 -4.03 -4.18 -16.21
C GLY A 280 -5.41 -4.52 -16.78
N ALA A 281 -5.40 -5.15 -17.95
CA ALA A 281 -6.64 -5.54 -18.62
C ALA A 281 -7.47 -6.49 -17.75
N ALA A 282 -8.76 -6.23 -17.66
CA ALA A 282 -9.74 -7.08 -17.00
C ALA A 282 -9.81 -8.46 -17.66
N ASP A 283 -9.72 -8.50 -19.00
CA ASP A 283 -9.52 -9.73 -19.76
C ASP A 283 -8.10 -9.75 -20.36
N ARG A 284 -7.19 -10.35 -19.60
CA ARG A 284 -5.79 -10.44 -19.98
C ARG A 284 -5.56 -11.35 -21.18
N GLU A 285 -6.39 -12.37 -21.39
CA GLU A 285 -6.26 -13.27 -22.54
C GLU A 285 -6.63 -12.55 -23.84
N ALA A 286 -7.72 -11.77 -23.81
CA ALA A 286 -8.11 -10.92 -24.93
C ALA A 286 -7.03 -9.87 -25.27
N LEU A 287 -6.44 -9.23 -24.26
CA LEU A 287 -5.31 -8.30 -24.46
C LEU A 287 -4.13 -9.01 -25.15
N CYS A 288 -3.71 -10.16 -24.61
CA CYS A 288 -2.58 -10.90 -25.15
C CYS A 288 -2.83 -11.38 -26.58
N LEU A 289 -4.03 -11.89 -26.87
CA LEU A 289 -4.41 -12.34 -28.20
C LEU A 289 -4.45 -11.18 -29.20
N GLY A 290 -5.10 -10.07 -28.85
CA GLY A 290 -5.20 -8.89 -29.71
C GLY A 290 -3.82 -8.33 -30.07
N ASN A 291 -2.94 -8.19 -29.09
CA ASN A 291 -1.56 -7.78 -29.33
C ASN A 291 -0.80 -8.79 -30.20
N ALA A 292 -0.92 -10.09 -29.93
CA ALA A 292 -0.23 -11.12 -30.70
C ALA A 292 -0.65 -11.15 -32.18
N LEU A 293 -1.95 -10.96 -32.46
CA LEU A 293 -2.48 -10.88 -33.84
C LEU A 293 -1.89 -9.70 -34.63
N LEU A 294 -1.53 -8.62 -33.95
CA LEU A 294 -0.90 -7.43 -34.54
C LEU A 294 0.63 -7.50 -34.54
N GLY A 295 1.23 -8.55 -33.98
CA GLY A 295 2.68 -8.69 -33.84
C GLY A 295 3.29 -7.84 -32.72
N ASN A 296 2.47 -7.31 -31.81
CA ASN A 296 2.92 -6.55 -30.64
C ASN A 296 3.38 -7.48 -29.51
N PRO A 297 4.17 -6.98 -28.53
CA PRO A 297 4.33 -7.65 -27.24
C PRO A 297 2.97 -7.93 -26.60
N THR A 298 2.79 -9.12 -26.02
CA THR A 298 1.48 -9.59 -25.51
C THR A 298 0.93 -8.75 -24.35
N ASP A 299 1.77 -7.95 -23.70
CA ASP A 299 1.43 -7.06 -22.59
C ASP A 299 1.46 -5.58 -22.96
N ALA A 300 1.60 -5.26 -24.25
CA ALA A 300 1.55 -3.88 -24.73
C ALA A 300 0.20 -3.23 -24.42
N ALA A 301 0.23 -1.92 -24.15
CA ALA A 301 -0.96 -1.16 -23.81
C ALA A 301 -1.98 -1.14 -24.96
N ALA A 302 -3.24 -1.43 -24.65
CA ALA A 302 -4.37 -1.38 -25.58
C ALA A 302 -5.56 -0.63 -24.97
N LEU A 303 -6.51 -0.25 -25.84
CA LEU A 303 -7.80 0.29 -25.39
C LEU A 303 -8.69 -0.85 -24.88
N GLU A 304 -9.10 -0.76 -23.62
CA GLU A 304 -10.10 -1.63 -23.03
C GLU A 304 -11.43 -0.88 -22.93
N LEU A 305 -12.47 -1.41 -23.60
CA LEU A 305 -13.81 -0.83 -23.64
C LEU A 305 -14.78 -1.69 -22.83
N THR A 306 -14.83 -1.44 -21.52
CA THR A 306 -15.51 -2.33 -20.57
C THR A 306 -17.05 -2.23 -20.64
N LEU A 307 -17.60 -1.01 -20.69
CA LEU A 307 -19.05 -0.78 -20.66
C LEU A 307 -19.48 0.02 -21.90
N GLY A 308 -19.39 -0.60 -23.06
CA GLY A 308 -19.83 -0.04 -24.34
C GLY A 308 -18.74 -0.08 -25.42
N GLY A 309 -19.04 0.53 -26.56
CA GLY A 309 -18.08 0.67 -27.66
C GLY A 309 -17.40 2.05 -27.68
N GLY A 310 -16.71 2.31 -28.79
CA GLY A 310 -16.16 3.63 -29.09
C GLY A 310 -16.25 3.95 -30.57
N ILE A 311 -16.27 5.24 -30.89
CA ILE A 311 -16.14 5.77 -32.24
C ILE A 311 -14.76 6.39 -32.32
N PHE A 312 -13.96 5.92 -33.28
CA PHE A 312 -12.59 6.36 -33.48
C PHE A 312 -12.40 6.85 -34.91
N ALA A 313 -11.68 7.95 -35.08
CA ALA A 313 -11.27 8.43 -36.39
C ALA A 313 -9.79 8.11 -36.60
N ILE A 314 -9.47 7.39 -37.67
CA ILE A 314 -8.11 7.03 -38.03
C ILE A 314 -7.50 8.18 -38.84
N THR A 315 -6.38 8.73 -38.35
CA THR A 315 -5.74 9.93 -38.91
C THR A 315 -4.44 9.63 -39.66
N ALA A 316 -3.94 8.40 -39.58
CA ALA A 316 -2.81 7.89 -40.35
C ALA A 316 -2.97 6.37 -40.59
N PRO A 317 -2.34 5.78 -41.62
CA PRO A 317 -2.38 4.33 -41.84
C PRO A 317 -1.94 3.54 -40.61
N CYS A 318 -2.77 2.60 -40.16
CA CYS A 318 -2.49 1.71 -39.04
C CYS A 318 -3.22 0.36 -39.23
N VAL A 319 -2.78 -0.65 -38.47
CA VAL A 319 -3.48 -1.95 -38.34
C VAL A 319 -4.06 -1.99 -36.92
N ILE A 320 -5.35 -2.31 -36.80
CA ILE A 320 -6.11 -2.39 -35.54
C ILE A 320 -6.78 -3.75 -35.48
#